data_AF-A0A8I1QP69-F1
#
_entry.id   AF-A0A8I1QP69-F1
#
_cell.length_a   1.000
_cell.length_b   1.000
_cell.length_c   1.000
_cell.angle_alpha   90.00
_cell.angle_beta   90.00
_cell.angle_gamma   90.00
#
_symmetry.space_group_name_H-M   'P 1'
#
loop_
_entity.id
_entity.type
_entity.pdbx_description
1 polymer ?
#
loop_
_entity_poly.entity_id
_entity_poly.type
_entity_poly.pdbx_seq_one_letter_code
_entity_poly.pdbx_strand_id
1 'polypeptide(L)' 'MTDDANDPKQQQQYTAGFLANSFGLTLKQAREILDKANGLRDTAAEMARVLRYRQP' A
#
# COMPACT_ATOMS: atom_id res chain seq x y z
N MET A 1 -22.82 -17.48 3.87
CA MET A 1 -22.35 -16.10 4.05
C MET A 1 -20.90 -16.09 3.61
N THR A 2 -20.56 -15.21 2.66
CA THR A 2 -19.33 -15.19 1.86
C THR A 2 -18.10 -14.91 2.73
N ASP A 3 -17.18 -15.88 2.80
CA ASP A 3 -15.85 -15.77 3.42
C ASP A 3 -14.85 -14.94 2.57
N ASP A 4 -15.35 -14.17 1.60
CA ASP A 4 -14.57 -13.40 0.61
C ASP A 4 -13.89 -12.14 1.20
N ALA A 5 -14.15 -11.84 2.48
CA ALA A 5 -13.57 -10.67 3.17
C ALA A 5 -12.15 -10.91 3.70
N ASN A 6 -11.63 -12.15 3.62
CA ASN A 6 -10.33 -12.53 4.18
C ASN A 6 -9.29 -12.86 3.09
N ASP A 7 -9.55 -12.47 1.84
CA ASP A 7 -8.59 -12.63 0.76
C ASP A 7 -7.47 -11.59 0.92
N PRO A 8 -6.23 -12.00 1.29
CA PRO A 8 -5.13 -11.07 1.48
C PRO A 8 -4.84 -10.29 0.18
N LYS A 9 -5.21 -10.83 -0.98
CA LYS A 9 -5.09 -10.17 -2.28
C LYS A 9 -6.05 -8.99 -2.46
N GLN A 10 -7.30 -9.07 -1.99
CA GLN A 10 -8.24 -7.95 -2.04
C GLN A 10 -7.82 -6.83 -1.08
N GLN A 11 -7.40 -7.22 0.13
CA GLN A 11 -6.91 -6.28 1.13
C GLN A 11 -5.65 -5.55 0.64
N GLN A 12 -4.76 -6.25 -0.08
CA GLN A 12 -3.58 -5.65 -0.68
C GLN A 12 -3.93 -4.66 -1.81
N GLN A 13 -4.89 -4.99 -2.68
CA GLN A 13 -5.31 -4.07 -3.75
C GLN A 13 -5.93 -2.78 -3.19
N TYR A 14 -6.80 -2.91 -2.18
CA TYR A 14 -7.37 -1.75 -1.49
C TYR A 14 -6.28 -0.91 -0.80
N THR A 15 -5.31 -1.58 -0.17
CA THR A 15 -4.20 -0.91 0.50
C THR A 15 -3.29 -0.16 -0.48
N ALA A 16 -2.99 -0.74 -1.65
CA ALA A 16 -2.20 -0.06 -2.68
C ALA A 16 -2.93 1.19 -3.23
N GLY A 17 -4.24 1.11 -3.46
CA GLY A 17 -5.05 2.27 -3.85
C GLY A 17 -5.07 3.37 -2.78
N PHE A 18 -5.23 2.99 -1.52
CA PHE A 18 -5.20 3.91 -0.37
C PHE A 18 -3.84 4.62 -0.24
N LEU A 19 -2.74 3.87 -0.36
CA LEU A 19 -1.38 4.41 -0.27
C LEU A 19 -1.07 5.36 -1.44
N ALA A 20 -1.47 5.00 -2.65
CA ALA A 20 -1.32 5.86 -3.83
C ALA A 20 -1.98 7.22 -3.61
N ASN A 21 -3.24 7.23 -3.17
CA ASN A 21 -3.99 8.46 -2.94
C ASN A 21 -3.46 9.27 -1.74
N SER A 22 -3.12 8.60 -0.63
CA SER A 22 -2.71 9.27 0.62
C SER A 22 -1.32 9.89 0.54
N PHE A 23 -0.41 9.28 -0.23
CA PHE A 23 0.98 9.69 -0.32
C PHE A 23 1.34 10.35 -1.65
N GLY A 24 0.37 10.53 -2.55
CA GLY A 24 0.59 11.11 -3.89
C GLY A 24 1.48 10.22 -4.76
N LEU A 25 1.42 8.90 -4.55
CA LEU A 25 2.21 7.92 -5.27
C LEU A 25 1.41 7.33 -6.44
N THR A 26 2.12 6.83 -7.45
CA THR A 26 1.47 6.04 -8.50
C THR A 26 1.02 4.69 -7.95
N LEU A 27 0.00 4.08 -8.57
CA LEU A 27 -0.48 2.75 -8.19
C LEU A 27 0.64 1.69 -8.24
N LYS A 28 1.56 1.82 -9.21
CA LYS A 28 2.75 0.97 -9.33
C LYS A 28 3.66 1.12 -8.10
N GLN A 29 4.01 2.34 -7.71
CA GLN A 29 4.85 2.60 -6.54
C GLN A 29 4.20 2.12 -5.25
N ALA A 30 2.89 2.36 -5.07
CA ALA A 30 2.17 1.88 -3.90
C ALA A 30 2.16 0.35 -3.81
N ARG A 31 2.08 -0.34 -4.95
CA ARG A 31 2.14 -1.80 -5.02
C ARG A 31 3.54 -2.34 -4.74
N GLU A 32 4.58 -1.69 -5.25
CA GLU A 32 5.98 -2.02 -4.93
C GLU A 32 6.30 -1.82 -3.45
N ILE A 33 5.77 -0.76 -2.83
CA ILE A 33 5.91 -0.50 -1.39
C ILE A 33 5.17 -1.55 -0.57
N LEU A 34 3.96 -1.91 -0.99
CA LEU A 34 3.17 -2.94 -0.32
C LEU A 34 3.81 -4.33 -0.44
N ASP A 35 4.39 -4.65 -1.58
CA ASP A 35 5.15 -5.88 -1.81
C ASP A 35 6.40 -5.92 -0.91
N LYS A 36 7.17 -4.83 -0.85
CA LYS A 36 8.30 -4.67 0.10
C LYS A 36 7.88 -4.73 1.56
N ALA A 37 6.64 -4.36 1.87
CA ALA A 37 6.06 -4.41 3.21
C ALA A 37 5.51 -5.80 3.55
N ASN A 38 5.64 -6.79 2.66
CA ASN A 38 5.03 -8.10 2.78
C ASN A 38 3.50 -8.04 2.98
N GLY A 39 2.83 -7.06 2.35
CA GLY A 39 1.41 -6.80 2.49
C GLY A 39 1.00 -6.07 3.78
N LEU A 40 1.94 -5.68 4.64
CA LEU A 40 1.65 -4.97 5.88
C LEU A 40 1.36 -3.48 5.61
N ARG A 41 0.13 -3.06 5.92
CA ARG A 41 -0.34 -1.68 5.70
C ARG A 41 0.48 -0.63 6.44
N ASP A 42 0.76 -0.84 7.73
CA ASP A 42 1.48 0.15 8.55
C ASP A 42 2.92 0.34 8.07
N THR A 43 3.62 -0.77 7.80
CA THR A 43 4.96 -0.76 7.22
C THR A 43 4.98 -0.10 5.84
N ALA A 44 3.98 -0.39 5.00
CA ALA A 44 3.84 0.24 3.69
C ALA A 44 3.57 1.75 3.78
N ALA A 45 2.76 2.18 4.76
CA ALA A 45 2.51 3.60 5.02
C ALA A 45 3.76 4.34 5.51
N GLU A 46 4.56 3.71 6.37
CA GLU A 46 5.84 4.26 6.83
C GLU A 46 6.85 4.37 5.69
N MET A 47 6.96 3.36 4.83
CA MET A 47 7.83 3.43 3.65
C MET A 47 7.38 4.47 2.63
N ALA A 48 6.07 4.58 2.37
CA ALA A 48 5.50 5.60 1.50
C ALA A 48 5.77 7.02 2.05
N ARG A 49 5.70 7.17 3.38
CA ARG A 49 6.05 8.42 4.07
C ARG A 49 7.51 8.80 3.81
N VAL A 50 8.45 7.87 3.98
CA VAL A 50 9.88 8.12 3.71
C VAL A 50 10.13 8.55 2.27
N LEU A 51 9.46 7.93 1.28
CA LEU A 51 9.60 8.29 -0.13
C LEU A 51 9.08 9.70 -0.43
N ARG A 52 7.99 10.14 0.19
CA ARG A 52 7.44 11.49 0.02
C ARG A 52 8.34 12.57 0.63
N TYR A 53 8.91 12.33 1.82
CA TYR A 53 9.81 13.30 2.48
C TYR A 53 11.22 13.33 1.89
N ARG A 54 11.57 12.40 1.00
CA ARG A 54 12.86 12.37 0.30
C ARG A 54 12.88 13.11 -1.03
N GLN A 55 11.75 13.66 -1.48
CA GLN A 55 11.76 14.54 -2.65
C GLN A 55 12.30 15.92 -2.24
N PRO A 56 13.39 16.41 -2.86
CA PRO A 56 13.93 17.75 -2.61
C PRO A 56 12.98 18.86 -3.10
#